data_AF-A0A1E3GWT4-F1
#
_entry.id   AF-A0A1E3GWT4-F1
#
_cell.length_a   1.000
_cell.length_b   1.000
_cell.length_c   1.000
_cell.angle_alpha   90.00
_cell.angle_beta   90.00
_cell.angle_gamma   90.00
#
_symmetry.space_group_name_H-M   'P 1'
#
loop_
_entity.id
_entity.type
_entity.pdbx_description
1 polymer ?
#
loop_
_entity_poly.entity_id
_entity_poly.type
_entity_poly.pdbx_seq_one_letter_code
_entity_poly.pdbx_strand_id
1 'polypeptide(L)'
;MPLVTRRGLLLTGAAVAGTALVTAVAGVGYLATVDVDGLAGSLDGEDAHLNAFVVVHPDGRVVVNVPRAELGQGIHTGLAMLVAEEMDLLLDDRVTVVFPTEAHPAYSSWFNMLQVRPEEASGPVVWLGRRLLGELGFIATGASASTMSLWHPMRVAGAAARAMLAEAAAVRLGVPRADLRTADGRVHHDASGGASPMANSPATRRCWLRPRHRR
;
A
#
# COMPACT_ATOMS: atom_id res chain seq x y z
N MET A 1 1.67 23.01 52.36
CA MET A 1 1.26 22.82 50.95
C MET A 1 1.61 24.10 50.21
N PRO A 2 2.50 24.08 49.20
CA PRO A 2 2.86 25.31 48.49
C PRO A 2 1.62 25.81 47.72
N LEU A 3 1.23 27.06 47.96
CA LEU A 3 0.07 27.68 47.33
C LEU A 3 0.42 27.99 45.86
N VAL A 4 -0.29 27.37 44.93
CA VAL A 4 -0.16 27.65 43.49
C VAL A 4 -0.58 29.11 43.23
N THR A 5 0.33 29.93 42.73
CA THR A 5 0.04 31.33 42.39
C THR A 5 -0.68 31.42 41.06
N ARG A 6 -1.55 32.43 40.87
CA ARG A 6 -2.28 32.67 39.60
C ARG A 6 -1.33 32.77 38.40
N ARG A 7 -0.17 33.42 38.60
CA ARG A 7 0.89 33.53 37.59
C ARG A 7 1.54 32.17 37.29
N GLY A 8 1.80 31.37 38.33
CA GLY A 8 2.30 30.01 38.17
C GLY A 8 1.34 29.15 37.36
N LEU A 9 0.05 29.19 37.67
CA LEU A 9 -1.00 28.45 36.94
C LEU A 9 -1.09 28.85 35.47
N LEU A 10 -1.05 30.15 35.17
CA LEU A 10 -1.13 30.64 33.79
C LEU A 10 0.11 30.29 32.97
N LEU A 11 1.31 30.41 33.56
CA LEU A 11 2.55 30.08 32.87
C LEU A 11 2.69 28.57 32.63
N THR A 12 2.36 27.74 33.61
CA THR A 12 2.39 26.28 33.44
C THR A 12 1.29 25.82 32.49
N GLY A 13 0.09 26.39 32.59
CA GLY A 13 -1.02 26.12 31.67
C GLY A 13 -0.67 26.48 30.22
N ALA A 14 -0.08 27.66 29.99
CA ALA A 14 0.35 28.07 28.65
C ALA A 14 1.48 27.19 28.11
N ALA A 15 2.44 26.80 28.95
CA ALA A 15 3.53 25.91 28.56
C ALA A 15 2.99 24.51 28.17
N VAL A 16 2.15 23.90 29.00
CA VAL A 16 1.55 22.58 28.72
C VAL A 16 0.68 22.62 27.47
N ALA A 17 -0.19 23.63 27.34
CA ALA A 17 -1.04 23.79 26.17
C ALA A 17 -0.22 24.04 24.89
N GLY A 18 0.81 24.88 24.97
CA GLY A 18 1.70 25.17 23.86
C GLY A 18 2.48 23.94 23.40
N THR A 19 3.09 23.20 24.33
CA THR A 19 3.80 21.96 24.00
C THR A 19 2.87 20.90 23.44
N ALA A 20 1.67 20.72 24.01
CA ALA A 20 0.67 19.80 23.49
C ALA A 20 0.27 20.17 22.05
N LEU A 21 0.05 21.45 21.76
CA LEU A 21 -0.28 21.92 20.41
C LEU A 21 0.87 21.68 19.43
N VAL A 22 2.12 22.02 19.79
CA VAL A 22 3.29 21.79 18.92
C VAL A 22 3.47 20.29 18.66
N THR A 23 3.32 19.47 19.69
CA THR A 23 3.44 18.00 19.57
C THR A 23 2.34 17.43 18.70
N ALA A 24 1.10 17.93 18.84
CA ALA A 24 -0.01 17.54 18.00
C ALA A 24 0.22 17.97 16.55
N VAL A 25 0.67 19.21 16.29
CA VAL A 25 0.94 19.70 14.92
C VAL A 25 2.09 18.93 14.27
N ALA A 26 3.21 18.73 14.98
CA ALA A 26 4.34 17.96 14.48
C ALA A 26 4.00 16.48 14.29
N GLY A 27 3.26 15.89 15.24
CA GLY A 27 2.79 14.51 15.17
C GLY A 27 1.85 14.28 14.00
N VAL A 28 0.83 15.13 13.82
CA VAL A 28 -0.10 15.03 12.69
C VAL A 28 0.63 15.33 11.37
N GLY A 29 1.52 16.31 11.33
CA GLY A 29 2.35 16.60 10.16
C GLY A 29 3.20 15.40 9.75
N TYR A 30 3.86 14.76 10.71
CA TYR A 30 4.64 13.54 10.46
C TYR A 30 3.76 12.38 9.98
N LEU A 31 2.67 12.09 10.70
CA LEU A 31 1.75 11.00 10.33
C LEU A 31 1.18 11.21 8.91
N ALA A 32 0.79 12.43 8.55
CA ALA A 32 0.30 12.75 7.21
C ALA A 32 1.34 12.54 6.09
N THR A 33 2.65 12.52 6.40
CA THR A 33 3.71 12.26 5.41
C THR A 33 4.03 10.80 5.20
N VAL A 34 3.73 9.93 6.17
CA VAL A 34 4.05 8.50 6.12
C VAL A 34 2.82 7.61 5.87
N ASP A 35 1.62 8.19 5.90
CA ASP A 35 0.36 7.46 5.82
C ASP A 35 -0.18 7.35 4.38
N VAL A 36 0.00 6.17 3.79
CA VAL A 36 -0.62 5.78 2.53
C VAL A 36 -1.54 4.60 2.80
N ASP A 37 -2.83 4.79 2.55
CA ASP A 37 -3.83 3.77 2.83
C ASP A 37 -3.59 2.51 2.02
N GLY A 38 -3.57 1.37 2.72
CA GLY A 38 -3.55 0.05 2.10
C GLY A 38 -2.19 -0.43 1.65
N LEU A 39 -1.07 0.23 1.95
CA LEU A 39 0.27 -0.31 1.66
C LEU A 39 0.74 -1.39 2.63
N ALA A 40 0.02 -1.62 3.73
CA ALA A 40 0.38 -2.67 4.68
C ALA A 40 0.22 -4.04 4.03
N GLY A 41 1.33 -4.77 3.89
CA GLY A 41 1.31 -6.15 3.44
C GLY A 41 0.98 -7.13 4.55
N SER A 42 0.38 -8.26 4.18
CA SER A 42 0.09 -9.39 5.05
C SER A 42 0.29 -10.72 4.32
N LEU A 43 0.32 -11.80 5.08
CA LEU A 43 0.29 -13.16 4.54
C LEU A 43 -1.02 -13.80 4.98
N ASP A 44 -1.78 -14.34 4.04
CA ASP A 44 -2.97 -15.15 4.31
C ASP A 44 -2.75 -16.56 3.74
N GLY A 45 -2.50 -17.52 4.63
CA GLY A 45 -2.05 -18.85 4.22
C GLY A 45 -0.76 -18.79 3.40
N GLU A 46 -0.83 -19.23 2.15
CA GLU A 46 0.29 -19.16 1.21
C GLU A 46 0.27 -17.90 0.31
N ASP A 47 -0.82 -17.13 0.35
CA ASP A 47 -1.01 -15.95 -0.49
C ASP A 47 -0.33 -14.72 0.13
N ALA A 48 0.44 -14.01 -0.69
CA ALA A 48 1.14 -12.80 -0.27
C ALA A 48 0.32 -11.57 -0.66
N HIS A 49 -0.38 -10.99 0.31
CA HIS A 49 -1.05 -9.70 0.16
C HIS A 49 0.00 -8.61 0.29
N LEU A 50 0.53 -8.11 -0.83
CA LEU A 50 1.60 -7.11 -0.81
C LEU A 50 1.08 -5.75 -0.33
N ASN A 51 -0.18 -5.48 -0.64
CA ASN A 51 -0.95 -4.32 -0.20
C ASN A 51 -2.43 -4.61 -0.46
N ALA A 52 -3.33 -3.67 -0.19
CA ALA A 52 -4.76 -3.82 -0.43
C ALA A 52 -5.06 -4.15 -1.90
N PHE A 53 -4.34 -3.56 -2.85
CA PHE A 53 -4.63 -3.70 -4.28
C PHE A 53 -3.97 -4.92 -4.94
N VAL A 54 -2.89 -5.46 -4.39
CA VAL A 54 -2.06 -6.48 -5.05
C VAL A 54 -1.87 -7.69 -4.16
N VAL A 55 -2.29 -8.86 -4.65
CA VAL A 55 -2.05 -10.16 -4.04
C VAL A 55 -1.26 -11.04 -5.01
N VAL A 56 -0.27 -11.77 -4.49
CA VAL A 56 0.56 -12.69 -5.26
C VAL A 56 0.40 -14.09 -4.71
N HIS A 57 -0.02 -15.02 -5.56
CA HIS A 57 -0.18 -16.43 -5.21
C HIS A 57 1.13 -17.22 -5.41
N PRO A 58 1.31 -18.35 -4.70
CA PRO A 58 2.51 -19.20 -4.79
C PRO A 58 2.82 -19.79 -6.17
N ASP A 59 1.80 -19.89 -7.02
CA ASP A 59 1.91 -20.40 -8.39
C ASP A 59 2.23 -19.31 -9.42
N GLY A 60 2.35 -18.08 -8.95
CA GLY A 60 2.73 -16.93 -9.76
C GLY A 60 1.57 -16.18 -10.39
N ARG A 61 0.32 -16.47 -10.01
CA ARG A 61 -0.81 -15.59 -10.32
C ARG A 61 -0.74 -14.31 -9.51
N VAL A 62 -1.13 -13.20 -10.12
CA VAL A 62 -1.24 -11.89 -9.48
C VAL A 62 -2.70 -11.45 -9.54
N VAL A 63 -3.28 -11.17 -8.39
CA VAL A 63 -4.63 -10.62 -8.30
C VAL A 63 -4.54 -9.12 -8.06
N VAL A 64 -5.23 -8.37 -8.91
CA VAL A 64 -5.39 -6.92 -8.79
C VAL A 64 -6.80 -6.64 -8.29
N ASN A 65 -6.90 -6.15 -7.06
CA ASN A 65 -8.17 -5.76 -6.44
C ASN A 65 -8.57 -4.38 -6.96
N VAL A 66 -9.68 -4.32 -7.70
CA VAL A 66 -10.25 -3.06 -8.20
C VAL A 66 -11.59 -2.81 -7.48
N PRO A 67 -11.64 -1.89 -6.51
CA PRO A 67 -12.84 -1.62 -5.71
C PRO A 67 -13.85 -0.73 -6.46
N ARG A 68 -14.11 -1.04 -7.73
CA ARG A 68 -15.10 -0.34 -8.57
C ARG A 68 -15.85 -1.36 -9.39
N ALA A 69 -17.17 -1.21 -9.42
CA ALA A 69 -18.00 -2.00 -10.32
C ALA A 69 -17.69 -1.64 -11.78
N GLU A 70 -17.51 -2.67 -12.60
CA GLU A 70 -17.39 -2.56 -14.06
C GLU A 70 -18.81 -2.59 -14.66
N LEU A 71 -19.15 -1.58 -15.46
CA LEU A 71 -20.45 -1.41 -16.09
C LEU A 71 -20.31 -1.20 -17.62
N GLY A 72 -19.13 -1.45 -18.19
CA GLY A 72 -18.81 -1.30 -19.62
C GLY A 72 -17.85 -0.16 -19.93
N GLN A 73 -17.35 0.57 -18.94
CA GLN A 73 -16.38 1.66 -19.10
C GLN A 73 -14.92 1.20 -19.23
N GLY A 74 -14.62 -0.06 -18.90
CA GLY A 74 -13.27 -0.63 -19.00
C GLY A 74 -12.32 -0.17 -17.89
N ILE A 75 -12.85 0.11 -16.70
CA ILE A 75 -12.03 0.53 -15.55
C ILE A 75 -11.15 -0.61 -15.03
N HIS A 76 -11.65 -1.85 -15.04
CA HIS A 76 -10.87 -3.01 -14.57
C HIS A 76 -9.63 -3.21 -15.43
N THR A 77 -9.79 -3.20 -16.75
CA THR A 77 -8.67 -3.34 -17.70
C THR A 77 -7.67 -2.20 -17.55
N GLY A 78 -8.13 -0.95 -17.52
CA GLY A 78 -7.24 0.21 -17.42
C GLY A 78 -6.43 0.25 -16.12
N LEU A 79 -7.05 -0.05 -14.99
CA LEU A 79 -6.35 -0.08 -13.70
C LEU A 79 -5.44 -1.30 -13.55
N ALA A 80 -5.80 -2.45 -14.14
CA ALA A 80 -4.93 -3.62 -14.17
C ALA A 80 -3.67 -3.39 -15.00
N MET A 81 -3.81 -2.76 -16.18
CA MET A 81 -2.66 -2.32 -16.99
C MET A 81 -1.75 -1.38 -16.21
N LEU A 82 -2.35 -0.42 -15.49
CA LEU A 82 -1.60 0.55 -14.68
C LEU A 82 -0.78 -0.13 -13.59
N VAL A 83 -1.36 -1.08 -12.86
CA VAL A 83 -0.66 -1.85 -11.83
C VAL A 83 0.41 -2.75 -12.45
N ALA A 84 0.10 -3.42 -13.56
CA ALA A 84 1.04 -4.28 -14.26
C ALA A 84 2.28 -3.51 -14.72
N GLU A 85 2.10 -2.32 -15.32
CA GLU A 85 3.19 -1.42 -15.73
C GLU A 85 4.06 -1.03 -14.52
N GLU A 86 3.44 -0.59 -13.42
CA GLU A 86 4.18 -0.21 -12.21
C GLU A 86 4.83 -1.39 -11.48
N MET A 87 4.46 -2.62 -11.84
CA MET A 87 5.11 -3.85 -11.35
C MET A 87 6.14 -4.43 -12.33
N ASP A 88 6.34 -3.82 -13.51
CA ASP A 88 7.06 -4.41 -14.65
C ASP A 88 6.56 -5.80 -15.04
N LEU A 89 5.24 -6.03 -14.95
CA LEU A 89 4.58 -7.28 -15.34
C LEU A 89 4.06 -7.21 -16.78
N LEU A 90 4.12 -8.35 -17.48
CA LEU A 90 3.35 -8.52 -18.70
C LEU A 90 1.88 -8.75 -18.33
N LEU A 91 0.97 -8.06 -19.02
CA LEU A 91 -0.47 -8.32 -18.88
C LEU A 91 -0.84 -9.58 -19.67
N ASP A 92 -0.69 -10.73 -19.01
CA ASP A 92 -1.06 -12.05 -19.52
C ASP A 92 -2.11 -12.74 -18.62
N ASP A 93 -2.41 -14.01 -18.90
CA ASP A 93 -3.41 -14.80 -18.17
C ASP A 93 -3.11 -15.01 -16.67
N ARG A 94 -1.94 -14.56 -16.18
CA ARG A 94 -1.58 -14.62 -14.75
C ARG A 94 -2.14 -13.45 -13.95
N VAL A 95 -2.51 -12.36 -14.62
CA VAL A 95 -3.05 -11.16 -13.97
C VAL A 95 -4.58 -11.26 -13.98
N THR A 96 -5.16 -11.45 -12.80
CA THR A 96 -6.61 -11.53 -12.62
C THR A 96 -7.11 -10.29 -11.91
N VAL A 97 -8.20 -9.70 -12.40
CA VAL A 97 -8.85 -8.58 -11.73
C VAL A 97 -10.02 -9.08 -10.89
N VAL A 98 -10.09 -8.66 -9.64
CA VAL A 98 -11.14 -9.05 -8.69
C VAL A 98 -11.75 -7.80 -8.05
N PHE A 99 -13.07 -7.82 -7.86
CA PHE A 99 -13.73 -6.84 -7.00
C PHE A 99 -13.59 -7.31 -5.54
N PRO A 100 -12.90 -6.56 -4.67
CA PRO A 100 -12.68 -6.97 -3.29
C PRO A 100 -13.99 -6.97 -2.50
N THR A 101 -14.20 -8.02 -1.70
CA THR A 101 -15.36 -8.14 -0.80
C THR A 101 -15.09 -7.58 0.59
N GLU A 102 -13.82 -7.44 0.97
CA GLU A 102 -13.40 -6.93 2.27
C GLU A 102 -13.42 -5.40 2.27
N ALA A 103 -14.00 -4.83 3.33
CA ALA A 103 -13.96 -3.39 3.54
C ALA A 103 -12.54 -2.99 3.96
N HIS A 104 -11.92 -2.11 3.17
CA HIS A 104 -10.61 -1.56 3.47
C HIS A 104 -10.63 -0.03 3.26
N PRO A 105 -10.04 0.79 4.17
CA PRO A 105 -10.03 2.25 4.04
C PRO A 105 -9.51 2.76 2.69
N ALA A 106 -8.50 2.07 2.12
CA ALA A 106 -7.95 2.36 0.79
C ALA A 106 -8.97 2.26 -0.37
N TYR A 107 -10.08 1.54 -0.18
CA TYR A 107 -11.14 1.40 -1.19
C TYR A 107 -12.20 2.51 -1.08
N SER A 108 -12.20 3.27 0.02
CA SER A 108 -13.21 4.29 0.27
C SER A 108 -13.18 5.40 -0.78
N SER A 109 -14.36 5.85 -1.18
CA SER A 109 -14.60 6.84 -2.25
C SER A 109 -14.58 8.26 -1.69
N TRP A 110 -13.62 8.57 -0.82
CA TRP A 110 -13.49 9.87 -0.18
C TRP A 110 -13.34 11.02 -1.19
N PHE A 111 -12.78 10.75 -2.38
CA PHE A 111 -12.65 11.71 -3.49
C PHE A 111 -13.99 12.36 -3.87
N ASN A 112 -15.09 11.58 -3.92
CA ASN A 112 -16.41 12.09 -4.30
C ASN A 112 -16.93 13.16 -3.34
N MET A 113 -16.46 13.14 -2.09
CA MET A 113 -16.89 14.07 -1.06
C MET A 113 -15.91 15.20 -0.83
N LEU A 114 -14.61 14.90 -0.75
CA LEU A 114 -13.60 15.93 -0.51
C LEU A 114 -13.26 16.74 -1.77
N GLN A 115 -13.53 16.21 -2.97
CA GLN A 115 -13.16 16.81 -4.26
C GLN A 115 -11.66 17.19 -4.37
N VAL A 116 -10.83 16.59 -3.51
CA VAL A 116 -9.36 16.72 -3.53
C VAL A 116 -8.79 15.51 -4.24
N ARG A 117 -7.84 15.73 -5.14
CA ARG A 117 -7.20 14.64 -5.87
C ARG A 117 -6.29 13.82 -4.95
N PRO A 118 -6.19 12.49 -5.11
CA PRO A 118 -5.31 11.64 -4.29
C PRO A 118 -3.86 12.11 -4.22
N GLU A 119 -3.31 12.63 -5.31
CA GLU A 119 -1.94 13.16 -5.38
C GLU A 119 -1.75 14.49 -4.65
N GLU A 120 -2.82 15.27 -4.46
CA GLU A 120 -2.82 16.55 -3.74
C GLU A 120 -3.30 16.38 -2.30
N ALA A 121 -3.81 15.20 -1.94
CA ALA A 121 -4.41 14.88 -0.66
C ALA A 121 -3.36 14.76 0.46
N SER A 122 -2.81 15.90 0.83
CA SER A 122 -1.75 16.06 1.81
C SER A 122 -2.17 17.01 2.93
N GLY A 123 -1.45 16.93 4.04
CA GLY A 123 -1.65 17.81 5.18
C GLY A 123 -2.71 17.31 6.19
N PRO A 124 -2.72 17.93 7.38
CA PRO A 124 -3.40 17.41 8.56
C PRO A 124 -4.93 17.32 8.41
N VAL A 125 -5.54 18.28 7.72
CA VAL A 125 -7.00 18.37 7.54
C VAL A 125 -7.49 17.31 6.57
N VAL A 126 -6.81 17.17 5.43
CA VAL A 126 -7.17 16.15 4.42
C VAL A 126 -6.89 14.76 4.94
N TRP A 127 -5.78 14.56 5.67
CA TRP A 127 -5.48 13.32 6.36
C TRP A 127 -6.61 12.89 7.31
N LEU A 128 -7.05 13.80 8.20
CA LEU A 128 -8.13 13.51 9.14
C LEU A 128 -9.45 13.21 8.42
N GLY A 129 -9.78 14.00 7.40
CA GLY A 129 -10.95 13.78 6.55
C GLY A 129 -10.91 12.39 5.91
N ARG A 130 -9.80 12.02 5.27
CA ARG A 130 -9.63 10.70 4.65
C ARG A 130 -9.76 9.58 5.67
N ARG A 131 -9.24 9.75 6.89
CA ARG A 131 -9.38 8.75 7.96
C ARG A 131 -10.84 8.57 8.38
N LEU A 132 -11.55 9.65 8.69
CA LEU A 132 -12.96 9.58 9.10
C LEU A 132 -13.85 8.99 8.00
N LEU A 133 -13.55 9.30 6.73
CA LEU A 133 -14.31 8.79 5.58
C LEU A 133 -13.90 7.38 5.14
N GLY A 134 -12.65 7.01 5.38
CA GLY A 134 -12.12 5.67 5.15
C GLY A 134 -12.86 4.63 5.97
N GLU A 135 -13.09 4.92 7.25
CA GLU A 135 -13.81 4.03 8.17
C GLU A 135 -15.29 3.84 7.80
N LEU A 136 -15.89 4.77 7.04
CA LEU A 136 -17.26 4.60 6.54
C LEU A 136 -17.36 3.56 5.41
N GLY A 137 -16.24 3.14 4.82
CA GLY A 137 -16.21 2.06 3.81
C GLY A 137 -17.05 2.34 2.56
N PHE A 138 -17.29 3.61 2.23
CA PHE A 138 -18.19 3.96 1.12
C PHE A 138 -17.52 3.68 -0.24
N ILE A 139 -17.97 2.65 -0.93
CA ILE A 139 -17.51 2.30 -2.28
C ILE A 139 -18.61 2.65 -3.29
N ALA A 140 -18.30 3.54 -4.24
CA ALA A 140 -19.22 3.93 -5.31
C ALA A 140 -18.53 4.02 -6.66
N THR A 141 -19.20 3.57 -7.72
CA THR A 141 -18.81 3.82 -9.11
C THR A 141 -19.73 4.90 -9.68
N GLY A 142 -19.19 6.06 -10.03
CA GLY A 142 -19.99 7.18 -10.54
C GLY A 142 -19.21 8.49 -10.62
N ALA A 143 -19.88 9.58 -11.01
CA ALA A 143 -19.33 10.95 -11.09
C ALA A 143 -18.04 11.12 -11.91
N SER A 144 -17.76 10.20 -12.85
CA SER A 144 -16.50 10.14 -13.60
C SER A 144 -15.25 10.09 -12.70
N ALA A 145 -15.42 9.62 -11.45
CA ALA A 145 -14.41 9.72 -10.41
C ALA A 145 -13.55 8.45 -10.29
N SER A 146 -14.00 7.32 -10.82
CA SER A 146 -13.39 6.03 -10.51
C SER A 146 -11.93 5.94 -10.98
N THR A 147 -11.61 6.39 -12.20
CA THR A 147 -10.22 6.45 -12.68
C THR A 147 -9.41 7.50 -11.92
N MET A 148 -9.96 8.69 -11.71
CA MET A 148 -9.26 9.79 -11.01
C MET A 148 -8.90 9.43 -9.58
N SER A 149 -9.81 8.78 -8.85
CA SER A 149 -9.63 8.41 -7.45
C SER A 149 -8.68 7.23 -7.24
N LEU A 150 -8.52 6.35 -8.23
CA LEU A 150 -7.69 5.14 -8.11
C LEU A 150 -6.38 5.20 -8.89
N TRP A 151 -6.23 6.15 -9.82
CA TRP A 151 -5.02 6.31 -10.62
C TRP A 151 -3.76 6.38 -9.75
N HIS A 152 -3.68 7.32 -8.83
CA HIS A 152 -2.49 7.49 -8.00
C HIS A 152 -2.32 6.37 -6.96
N PRO A 153 -3.34 5.98 -6.16
CA PRO A 153 -3.18 4.91 -5.17
C PRO A 153 -2.74 3.57 -5.78
N MET A 154 -3.32 3.16 -6.91
CA MET A 154 -2.97 1.89 -7.54
C MET A 154 -1.59 1.92 -8.20
N ARG A 155 -1.12 3.08 -8.69
CA ARG A 155 0.28 3.22 -9.13
C ARG A 155 1.26 3.06 -8.00
N VAL A 156 1.01 3.75 -6.89
CA VAL A 156 1.85 3.64 -5.68
C VAL A 156 1.84 2.19 -5.16
N ALA A 157 0.68 1.53 -5.18
CA ALA A 157 0.56 0.12 -4.80
C ALA A 157 1.38 -0.82 -5.71
N GLY A 158 1.33 -0.63 -7.04
CA GLY A 158 2.13 -1.40 -7.98
C GLY A 158 3.64 -1.18 -7.76
N ALA A 159 4.07 0.07 -7.63
CA ALA A 159 5.47 0.41 -7.39
C ALA A 159 5.97 -0.12 -6.03
N ALA A 160 5.14 -0.05 -4.98
CA ALA A 160 5.44 -0.61 -3.67
C ALA A 160 5.55 -2.15 -3.73
N ALA A 161 4.64 -2.82 -4.42
CA ALA A 161 4.69 -4.26 -4.63
C ALA A 161 5.99 -4.68 -5.34
N ARG A 162 6.38 -3.96 -6.40
CA ARG A 162 7.68 -4.17 -7.08
C ARG A 162 8.86 -4.00 -6.14
N ALA A 163 8.88 -2.92 -5.35
CA ALA A 163 9.93 -2.67 -4.39
C ALA A 163 10.05 -3.79 -3.35
N MET A 164 8.92 -4.22 -2.76
CA MET A 164 8.88 -5.32 -1.78
C MET A 164 9.39 -6.63 -2.37
N LEU A 165 8.98 -6.98 -3.59
CA LEU A 165 9.42 -8.21 -4.25
C LEU A 165 10.91 -8.17 -4.60
N ALA A 166 11.44 -7.02 -5.00
CA ALA A 166 12.84 -6.87 -5.31
C ALA A 166 13.72 -6.86 -4.04
N GLU A 167 13.27 -6.28 -2.94
CA GLU A 167 13.93 -6.41 -1.63
C GLU A 167 13.92 -7.85 -1.13
N ALA A 168 12.79 -8.56 -1.26
CA ALA A 168 12.72 -9.98 -0.92
C ALA A 168 13.69 -10.83 -1.78
N ALA A 169 13.85 -10.49 -3.06
CA ALA A 169 14.84 -11.13 -3.93
C ALA A 169 16.28 -10.83 -3.49
N ALA A 170 16.59 -9.59 -3.09
CA ALA A 170 17.89 -9.18 -2.55
C ALA A 170 18.28 -10.03 -1.33
N VAL A 171 17.38 -10.11 -0.36
CA VAL A 171 17.56 -10.91 0.86
C VAL A 171 17.77 -12.38 0.54
N ARG A 172 17.01 -12.92 -0.42
CA ARG A 172 17.09 -14.34 -0.78
C ARG A 172 18.35 -14.72 -1.54
N LEU A 173 18.83 -13.84 -2.41
CA LEU A 173 20.04 -14.05 -3.19
C LEU A 173 21.30 -13.66 -2.42
N GLY A 174 21.15 -12.91 -1.31
CA GLY A 174 22.27 -12.41 -0.53
C GLY A 174 23.07 -11.33 -1.26
N VAL A 175 22.41 -10.57 -2.13
CA VAL A 175 23.03 -9.53 -2.97
C VAL A 175 22.43 -8.16 -2.66
N PRO A 176 23.16 -7.05 -2.87
CA PRO A 176 22.62 -5.70 -2.75
C PRO A 176 21.40 -5.49 -3.67
N ARG A 177 20.37 -4.77 -3.19
CA ARG A 177 19.19 -4.37 -3.99
C ARG A 177 19.58 -3.63 -5.27
N ALA A 178 20.67 -2.85 -5.22
CA ALA A 178 21.19 -2.07 -6.34
C ALA A 178 21.67 -2.93 -7.52
N ASP A 179 22.01 -4.20 -7.27
CA ASP A 179 22.48 -5.14 -8.29
C ASP A 179 21.32 -5.92 -8.94
N LEU A 180 20.08 -5.59 -8.57
CA LEU A 180 18.86 -6.24 -9.05
C LEU A 180 18.03 -5.29 -9.91
N ARG A 181 17.59 -5.78 -11.06
CA ARG A 181 16.65 -5.09 -11.95
C ARG A 181 15.36 -5.89 -12.12
N THR A 182 14.25 -5.20 -12.33
CA THR A 182 12.95 -5.81 -12.62
C THR A 182 12.65 -5.69 -14.10
N ALA A 183 12.17 -6.78 -14.71
CA ALA A 183 11.68 -6.81 -16.09
C ALA A 183 10.87 -8.08 -16.35
N ASP A 184 9.80 -7.97 -17.13
CA ASP A 184 8.94 -9.08 -17.58
C ASP A 184 8.39 -9.95 -16.44
N GLY A 185 8.07 -9.32 -15.32
CA GLY A 185 7.60 -10.00 -14.10
C GLY A 185 8.67 -10.82 -13.41
N ARG A 186 9.95 -10.45 -13.57
CA ARG A 186 11.10 -11.13 -12.99
C ARG A 186 12.09 -10.14 -12.39
N VAL A 187 12.78 -10.59 -11.35
CA VAL A 187 13.96 -9.91 -10.80
C VAL A 187 15.20 -10.57 -11.40
N HIS A 188 16.05 -9.78 -12.05
CA HIS A 188 17.30 -10.19 -12.67
C HIS A 188 18.47 -9.66 -11.84
N HIS A 189 19.52 -10.47 -11.69
CA HIS A 189 20.77 -10.03 -11.08
C HIS A 189 21.82 -9.77 -12.17
N ASP A 190 22.30 -8.54 -12.25
CA ASP A 190 23.11 -8.08 -13.38
C ASP A 190 24.47 -8.78 -13.45
N ALA A 191 25.05 -9.14 -12.31
CA ALA A 191 26.37 -9.79 -12.27
C ALA A 191 26.33 -11.31 -12.51
N SER A 192 25.17 -11.99 -12.43
CA SER A 192 25.11 -13.46 -12.58
C SER A 192 24.21 -13.97 -13.71
N GLY A 193 23.54 -13.10 -14.48
CA GLY A 193 22.68 -13.50 -15.59
C GLY A 193 21.48 -14.39 -15.20
N GLY A 194 21.28 -14.66 -13.91
CA GLY A 194 20.20 -15.50 -13.39
C GLY A 194 18.95 -14.67 -13.12
N ALA A 195 17.85 -14.98 -13.80
CA ALA A 195 16.54 -14.38 -13.59
C ALA A 195 15.68 -15.22 -12.62
N SER A 196 15.13 -14.61 -11.57
CA SER A 196 14.13 -15.21 -10.69
C SER A 196 12.75 -14.61 -10.96
N PRO A 197 11.67 -15.39 -11.08
CA PRO A 197 10.34 -14.81 -11.30
C PRO A 197 9.89 -13.99 -10.08
N MET A 198 9.22 -12.85 -10.28
CA MET A 198 8.67 -12.04 -9.18
C MET A 198 7.53 -12.79 -8.49
N ALA A 199 6.64 -13.39 -9.27
CA ALA A 199 5.50 -14.15 -8.75
C ALA A 199 5.87 -15.58 -8.28
N ASN A 200 7.07 -16.06 -8.63
CA ASN A 200 7.64 -17.33 -8.14
C ASN A 200 8.94 -17.06 -7.36
N SER A 201 9.04 -15.90 -6.70
CA SER A 201 10.10 -15.62 -5.76
C SER A 201 9.74 -16.27 -4.43
N PRO A 202 10.44 -17.32 -3.95
CA PRO A 202 10.12 -17.96 -2.69
C PRO A 202 10.47 -17.09 -1.47
N ALA A 203 9.71 -16.02 -1.27
CA ALA A 203 9.38 -15.52 0.06
C ALA A 203 8.59 -16.57 0.89
N THR A 204 8.22 -17.71 0.30
CA THR A 204 7.49 -18.82 0.95
C THR A 204 8.11 -20.22 0.79
N ARG A 205 9.30 -20.40 0.19
CA ARG A 205 9.95 -21.74 0.13
C ARG A 205 11.31 -21.75 0.83
N ARG A 206 11.30 -22.01 2.16
CA ARG A 206 12.30 -22.80 2.95
C ARG A 206 12.31 -22.58 4.47
N CYS A 207 11.24 -22.08 5.06
CA CYS A 207 10.90 -22.34 6.45
C CYS A 207 9.41 -22.60 6.36
N TRP A 208 8.90 -23.81 6.48
CA TRP A 208 8.65 -24.49 7.74
C TRP A 208 8.24 -25.94 7.43
N LEU A 209 8.61 -26.88 8.32
CA LEU A 209 8.21 -28.30 8.36
C LEU A 209 8.85 -29.28 7.36
N ARG A 210 10.11 -29.64 7.65
CA ARG A 210 10.44 -31.08 7.73
C ARG A 210 11.13 -31.32 9.06
N PRO A 211 10.52 -32.03 10.04
CA PRO A 211 11.28 -32.54 11.16
C PRO A 211 12.35 -33.47 10.58
N ARG A 212 13.61 -33.15 10.84
CA ARG A 212 14.69 -34.12 10.71
C ARG A 212 14.45 -35.20 11.78
N HIS A 213 13.70 -36.25 11.43
CA HIS A 213 13.95 -37.52 12.08
C HIS A 213 15.10 -38.21 11.36
N ARG A 214 16.25 -38.17 12.03
CA ARG A 214 17.34 -39.12 11.84
C ARG A 214 16.90 -40.47 12.40
N ARG A 215 17.22 -41.52 11.64
CA ARG A 215 17.09 -42.96 11.89
C ARG A 215 15.69 -43.53 11.69
#